data_AF-A0A527ZA25-F1
#
_entry.id   AF-A0A527ZA25-F1
#
_cell.length_a   1.000
_cell.length_b   1.000
_cell.length_c   1.000
_cell.angle_alpha   90.00
_cell.angle_beta   90.00
_cell.angle_gamma   90.00
#
_symmetry.space_group_name_H-M   'P 1'
#
loop_
_entity.id
_entity.type
_entity.pdbx_description
1 polymer ?
#
loop_
_entity_poly.entity_id
_entity_poly.type
_entity_poly.pdbx_seq_one_letter_code
_entity_poly.pdbx_strand_id
1 'polypeptide(L)' 'GQRQRVMIAMALANDPDILIADEPTTALDVTIQAQILMLLAELQRKLGMAIVFITHDLGIVRRFADRVYV' A
#
# COMPACT_ATOMS: atom_id res chain seq x y z
N GLY A 1 -2.45 7.78 9.79
CA GLY A 1 -3.62 8.19 8.98
C GLY A 1 -3.29 9.29 7.99
N GLN A 2 -3.41 10.57 8.37
CA GLN A 2 -3.29 11.71 7.44
C GLN A 2 -1.90 11.85 6.80
N ARG A 3 -0.82 11.70 7.59
CA ARG A 3 0.56 11.69 7.06
C ARG A 3 0.76 10.61 5.98
N GLN A 4 0.16 9.43 6.17
CA GLN A 4 0.23 8.34 5.20
C GLN A 4 -0.45 8.72 3.88
N ARG A 5 -1.62 9.35 3.95
CA ARG A 5 -2.35 9.81 2.75
C ARG A 5 -1.56 10.87 1.98
N VAL A 6 -0.89 11.79 2.69
CA VAL A 6 0.00 12.77 2.05
C VAL A 6 1.18 12.06 1.37
N MET A 7 1.82 11.08 2.02
CA MET A 7 2.92 10.32 1.41
C MET A 7 2.47 9.53 0.17
N ILE A 8 1.29 8.90 0.23
CA ILE A 8 0.70 8.21 -0.93
C ILE A 8 0.46 9.20 -2.06
N ALA A 9 -0.14 10.36 -1.78
CA ALA A 9 -0.36 11.39 -2.79
C ALA A 9 0.94 11.88 -3.43
N MET A 10 2.00 12.09 -2.63
CA MET A 10 3.32 12.46 -3.15
C MET A 10 3.92 11.36 -4.03
N ALA A 11 3.81 10.10 -3.63
CA ALA A 11 4.33 8.98 -4.40
C ALA A 11 3.60 8.79 -5.74
N LEU A 12 2.31 9.17 -5.80
CA LEU A 12 1.47 9.06 -6.99
C LEU A 12 1.43 10.31 -7.86
N ALA A 13 2.07 11.40 -7.46
CA ALA A 13 1.96 12.69 -8.14
C ALA A 13 2.44 12.67 -9.60
N ASN A 14 3.29 11.70 -9.98
CA ASN A 14 3.84 11.56 -11.33
C ASN A 14 3.24 10.37 -12.09
N ASP A 15 2.07 9.87 -11.70
CA ASP A 15 1.38 8.72 -12.33
C ASP A 15 2.32 7.52 -12.58
N PRO A 16 2.97 6.98 -11.53
CA PRO A 16 3.98 5.93 -11.71
C PRO A 16 3.36 4.61 -12.16
N ASP A 17 4.05 3.89 -13.06
CA ASP A 17 3.68 2.51 -13.43
C ASP A 17 3.83 1.52 -12.26
N ILE A 18 4.70 1.83 -11.29
CA ILE A 18 5.01 0.98 -10.14
C ILE A 18 5.15 1.81 -8.87
N LEU A 19 4.42 1.40 -7.82
CA LEU A 19 4.56 1.93 -6.46
C LEU A 19 5.27 0.89 -5.58
N ILE A 20 6.41 1.28 -4.98
CA ILE A 20 7.10 0.47 -3.97
C ILE A 20 6.73 1.02 -2.59
N ALA A 21 6.10 0.19 -1.77
CA ALA A 21 5.65 0.56 -0.44
C ALA A 21 6.44 -0.24 0.60
N ASP A 22 7.43 0.42 1.20
CA ASP A 22 8.32 -0.17 2.21
C ASP A 22 7.79 0.07 3.63
N GLU A 23 7.36 -1.01 4.28
CA GLU A 23 6.67 -1.01 5.57
C GLU A 23 5.64 0.13 5.75
N PRO A 24 4.72 0.35 4.80
CA PRO A 24 3.92 1.58 4.71
C PRO A 24 2.80 1.63 5.76
N THR A 25 2.70 0.65 6.64
CA THR A 25 1.68 0.60 7.70
C THR A 25 2.28 0.53 9.10
N THR A 26 3.60 0.68 9.22
CA THR A 26 4.28 0.68 10.53
C THR A 26 3.75 1.82 11.41
N ALA A 27 3.55 1.53 12.69
CA ALA A 27 3.00 2.44 13.70
C ALA A 27 1.55 2.93 13.45
N LEU A 28 0.77 2.23 12.60
CA LEU A 28 -0.68 2.44 12.47
C LEU A 28 -1.44 1.39 13.28
N ASP A 29 -2.61 1.76 13.79
CA ASP A 29 -3.56 0.78 14.32
C ASP A 29 -4.15 -0.09 13.18
N VAL A 30 -4.61 -1.28 13.53
CA VAL A 30 -5.12 -2.29 12.58
C VAL A 30 -6.28 -1.76 11.72
N THR A 31 -7.11 -0.87 12.27
CA THR A 31 -8.25 -0.29 11.54
C THR A 31 -7.77 0.67 10.45
N ILE A 32 -6.84 1.57 10.79
CA ILE A 32 -6.26 2.52 9.84
C ILE A 32 -5.40 1.80 8.80
N GLN A 33 -4.66 0.77 9.19
CA GLN A 33 -3.90 -0.09 8.28
C GLN A 33 -4.81 -0.69 7.18
N ALA A 34 -5.94 -1.28 7.57
CA ALA A 34 -6.92 -1.81 6.62
C ALA A 34 -7.45 -0.72 5.68
N GLN A 35 -7.72 0.49 6.18
CA GLN A 35 -8.17 1.61 5.35
C GLN A 35 -7.11 2.04 4.32
N ILE A 36 -5.83 2.09 4.71
CA ILE A 36 -4.72 2.43 3.81
C ILE A 36 -4.55 1.37 2.73
N LEU A 37 -4.61 0.09 3.10
CA LEU A 37 -4.49 -1.01 2.14
C LEU A 37 -5.65 -1.04 1.14
N MET A 38 -6.88 -0.78 1.60
CA MET A 38 -8.04 -0.62 0.70
C MET A 38 -7.87 0.55 -0.27
N LEU A 39 -7.37 1.70 0.23
CA LEU A 39 -7.08 2.85 -0.61
C LEU A 39 -6.04 2.52 -1.69
N LEU A 40 -4.94 1.86 -1.32
CA LEU A 40 -3.90 1.45 -2.26
C LEU A 40 -4.44 0.49 -3.33
N ALA A 41 -5.25 -0.50 -2.94
CA ALA A 41 -5.87 -1.44 -3.89
C ALA A 41 -6.85 -0.75 -4.85
N GLU A 42 -7.58 0.27 -4.38
CA GLU A 42 -8.47 1.06 -5.24
C GLU A 42 -7.68 1.91 -6.24
N LEU A 43 -6.61 2.55 -5.78
CA LEU A 43 -5.71 3.35 -6.62
C LEU A 43 -4.97 2.49 -7.64
N GLN A 44 -4.51 1.30 -7.25
CA GLN A 44 -3.90 0.32 -8.15
C GLN A 44 -4.80 0.02 -9.35
N ARG A 45 -6.07 -0.33 -9.08
CA ARG A 45 -7.05 -0.64 -10.13
C ARG A 45 -7.38 0.57 -10.99
N LYS A 46 -7.49 1.75 -10.39
CA LYS A 46 -7.84 3.00 -11.09
C LYS A 46 -6.73 3.47 -12.01
N LEU A 47 -5.47 3.36 -11.57
CA LEU A 47 -4.31 3.89 -12.28
C LEU A 47 -3.61 2.83 -13.14
N GLY A 48 -3.97 1.55 -13.00
CA GLY A 48 -3.34 0.45 -13.74
C GLY A 48 -1.88 0.18 -13.34
N MET A 49 -1.46 0.69 -12.18
CA MET A 49 -0.08 0.53 -11.69
C MET A 49 0.13 -0.83 -11.02
N ALA A 50 1.38 -1.27 -10.93
CA ALA A 50 1.79 -2.35 -10.03
C ALA A 50 2.10 -1.81 -8.62
N ILE A 51 1.89 -2.62 -7.60
CA ILE A 51 2.32 -2.32 -6.22
C ILE A 51 3.24 -3.43 -5.73
N VAL A 52 4.44 -3.05 -5.28
CA VAL A 52 5.35 -3.92 -4.54
C VAL A 52 5.26 -3.53 -3.07
N PHE A 53 4.83 -4.47 -2.24
CA PHE A 53 4.63 -4.24 -0.81
C PHE A 53 5.69 -5.00 -0.02
N ILE A 54 6.48 -4.28 0.78
CA ILE A 54 7.51 -4.86 1.64
C ILE A 54 7.00 -4.79 3.08
N THR A 55 6.89 -5.94 3.75
CA THR A 55 6.40 -6.00 5.13
C THR A 55 6.84 -7.30 5.80
N HIS A 56 6.97 -7.25 7.12
CA HIS A 56 7.13 -8.43 7.97
C HIS A 56 5.77 -8.94 8.53
N ASP A 57 4.65 -8.27 8.22
CA ASP A 57 3.32 -8.65 8.69
C ASP A 57 2.62 -9.61 7.72
N LEU A 58 2.69 -10.91 8.04
CA LEU A 58 2.04 -11.98 7.28
C LEU A 58 0.50 -11.87 7.26
N GLY A 59 -0.10 -11.17 8.23
CA GLY A 59 -1.54 -10.92 8.29
C GLY A 59 -2.02 -10.02 7.15
N ILE A 60 -1.21 -9.03 6.76
CA ILE A 60 -1.44 -8.20 5.57
C ILE A 60 -1.28 -9.04 4.32
N VAL A 61 -0.16 -9.75 4.22
CA VAL A 61 0.23 -10.52 3.03
C VAL A 61 -0.89 -11.45 2.61
N ARG A 62 -1.49 -12.18 3.57
CA ARG A 62 -2.58 -13.12 3.30
C ARG A 62 -3.84 -12.47 2.72
N ARG A 63 -4.07 -11.18 2.95
CA ARG A 63 -5.30 -10.48 2.55
C ARG A 63 -5.13 -9.66 1.28
N PHE A 64 -3.92 -9.20 0.99
CA PHE A 64 -3.70 -8.17 -0.03
C PHE A 64 -2.68 -8.54 -1.10
N ALA A 65 -1.82 -9.54 -0.88
CA ALA A 65 -0.82 -9.91 -1.87
C ALA A 65 -1.41 -10.87 -2.92
N ASP A 66 -1.31 -10.50 -4.20
CA ASP A 66 -1.61 -11.42 -5.30
C ASP A 66 -0.53 -12.52 -5.41
N ARG A 67 0.72 -12.16 -5.12
CA ARG A 67 1.90 -13.04 -5.15
C ARG A 67 2.82 -12.70 -3.99
N VAL A 68 3.49 -13.72 -3.47
CA VAL A 68 4.44 -13.59 -2.36
C VAL A 68 5.80 -14.11 -2.79
N TYR A 69 6.85 -13.37 -2.45
CA TYR A 69 8.25 -13.79 -2.57
C TYR A 69 8.90 -13.74 -1.20
N VAL A 70 9.70 -14.76 -0.88
CA VAL A 70 10.41 -14.93 0.39
C VAL A 70 11.87 -15.24 0.11
#